data_AF-A0AAX0VPZ9-F1
#
_entry.id   AF-A0AAX0VPZ9-F1
#
_cell.length_a   1.000
_cell.length_b   1.000
_cell.length_c   1.000
_cell.angle_alpha   90.00
_cell.angle_beta   90.00
_cell.angle_gamma   90.00
#
_symmetry.space_group_name_H-M   'P 1'
#
loop_
_entity.id
_entity.type
_entity.pdbx_description
1 polymer ?
#
loop_
_entity_poly.entity_id
_entity_poly.type
_entity_poly.pdbx_seq_one_letter_code
_entity_poly.pdbx_strand_id
1 'polypeptide(L)'
;MTPIERLVGFFGGQTKTAAALGVSQAAVSHWVSGSHSMSAAKAFLAEDLTGGVVTARELAAPILNATIRTNDAAHQSGKPSVHPSSAAQASP
;
A
#
# COMPACT_ATOMS: atom_id res chain seq x y z
N MET A 1 -4.17 -13.52 7.50
CA MET A 1 -3.69 -12.14 7.36
C MET A 1 -2.20 -12.17 7.07
N THR A 2 -1.76 -11.64 5.92
CA THR A 2 -0.35 -11.61 5.51
C THR A 2 0.44 -10.57 6.33
N PRO A 3 1.79 -10.64 6.37
CA PRO A 3 2.60 -9.58 6.97
C PRO A 3 2.32 -8.19 6.39
N ILE A 4 2.08 -8.11 5.06
CA ILE A 4 1.73 -6.85 4.39
C ILE A 4 0.37 -6.33 4.84
N GLU A 5 -0.63 -7.20 4.97
CA GLU A 5 -1.94 -6.80 5.48
C GLU A 5 -1.85 -6.30 6.93
N ARG A 6 -1.04 -6.95 7.78
CA ARG A 6 -0.80 -6.52 9.17
C ARG A 6 -0.17 -5.15 9.24
N LEU A 7 0.86 -4.91 8.43
CA LEU A 7 1.50 -3.62 8.28
C LEU A 7 0.50 -2.53 7.88
N VAL A 8 -0.31 -2.80 6.85
CA VAL A 8 -1.33 -1.85 6.37
C VAL A 8 -2.40 -1.59 7.44
N GLY A 9 -2.82 -2.62 8.17
CA GLY A 9 -3.74 -2.50 9.29
C GLY A 9 -3.18 -1.65 10.43
N PHE A 10 -1.90 -1.85 10.78
CA PHE A 10 -1.21 -1.10 11.83
C PHE A 10 -1.23 0.41 11.57
N PHE A 11 -0.90 0.82 10.34
CA PHE A 11 -0.95 2.24 9.96
C PHE A 11 -2.37 2.75 9.67
N GLY A 12 -3.38 1.88 9.62
CA GLY A 12 -4.77 2.25 9.35
C GLY A 12 -5.06 2.53 7.87
N GLY A 13 -4.39 1.82 6.96
CA GLY A 13 -4.66 1.83 5.52
C GLY A 13 -3.44 2.10 4.64
N GLN A 14 -3.59 1.86 3.33
CA GLN A 14 -2.47 1.91 2.38
C GLN A 14 -1.87 3.32 2.24
N THR A 15 -2.71 4.38 2.23
CA THR A 15 -2.24 5.76 2.14
C THR A 15 -1.41 6.18 3.34
N LYS A 16 -1.83 5.80 4.56
CA LYS A 16 -1.08 6.09 5.79
C LYS A 16 0.22 5.29 5.85
N THR A 17 0.18 4.03 5.41
CA THR A 17 1.38 3.20 5.24
C THR A 17 2.38 3.83 4.28
N ALA A 18 1.90 4.32 3.14
CA ALA A 18 2.72 4.97 2.13
C ALA A 18 3.40 6.23 2.68
N ALA A 19 2.64 7.07 3.39
CA ALA A 19 3.17 8.27 4.04
C ALA A 19 4.23 7.92 5.10
N ALA A 20 3.96 6.94 5.97
CA ALA A 20 4.89 6.51 7.02
C ALA A 20 6.20 5.94 6.45
N LEU A 21 6.12 5.18 5.37
CA LEU A 21 7.29 4.59 4.73
C LEU A 21 7.93 5.47 3.67
N GLY A 22 7.39 6.67 3.40
CA GLY A 22 7.89 7.58 2.37
C GLY A 22 7.91 6.95 0.97
N VAL A 23 6.81 6.30 0.59
CA VAL A 23 6.59 5.69 -0.74
C VAL A 23 5.26 6.13 -1.33
N SER A 24 4.97 5.76 -2.58
CA SER A 24 3.65 5.98 -3.18
C SER A 24 2.63 4.94 -2.68
N GLN A 25 1.34 5.31 -2.67
CA GLN A 25 0.28 4.34 -2.36
C GLN A 25 0.22 3.20 -3.38
N ALA A 26 0.59 3.44 -4.64
CA ALA A 26 0.71 2.41 -5.66
C ALA A 26 1.75 1.33 -5.30
N ALA A 27 2.89 1.72 -4.72
CA ALA A 27 3.88 0.76 -4.23
C ALA A 27 3.28 -0.17 -3.15
N VAL A 28 2.52 0.41 -2.21
CA VAL A 28 1.82 -0.37 -1.18
C VAL A 28 0.79 -1.32 -1.79
N SER A 29 0.03 -0.86 -2.78
CA SER A 29 -0.93 -1.70 -3.51
C SER A 29 -0.25 -2.89 -4.19
N HIS A 30 0.92 -2.70 -4.80
CA HIS A 30 1.70 -3.79 -5.40
C HIS A 30 2.22 -4.81 -4.40
N TRP A 31 2.52 -4.40 -3.17
CA TRP A 31 2.88 -5.33 -2.09
C TRP A 31 1.67 -6.12 -1.62
N VAL A 32 0.51 -5.45 -1.46
CA VAL A 32 -0.75 -6.11 -1.07
C VAL A 32 -1.18 -7.12 -2.12
N SER A 33 -1.02 -6.80 -3.41
CA SER A 33 -1.32 -7.72 -4.51
C SER A 33 -0.27 -8.82 -4.71
N GLY A 34 0.85 -8.76 -3.98
CA GLY A 34 1.98 -9.68 -4.16
C GLY A 34 2.68 -9.54 -5.50
N SER A 35 2.49 -8.43 -6.23
CA SER A 35 3.10 -8.22 -7.55
C SER A 35 4.56 -7.77 -7.45
N HIS A 36 4.92 -7.09 -6.37
CA HIS A 36 6.29 -6.67 -6.07
C HIS A 36 6.63 -6.98 -4.62
N SER A 37 7.86 -7.38 -4.36
CA SER A 37 8.39 -7.47 -3.00
C SER A 37 8.78 -6.09 -2.47
N MET A 38 8.69 -5.95 -1.15
CA MET A 38 9.26 -4.83 -0.44
C MET A 38 10.79 -4.96 -0.41
N SER A 39 11.52 -3.86 -0.62
CA SER A 39 12.97 -3.86 -0.47
C SER A 39 13.38 -4.04 1.00
N ALA A 40 14.55 -4.63 1.24
CA ALA A 40 15.06 -4.84 2.60
C ALA A 40 15.11 -3.52 3.40
N ALA A 41 15.53 -2.41 2.78
CA ALA A 41 15.57 -1.11 3.44
C ALA A 41 14.20 -0.63 3.93
N LYS A 42 13.13 -0.84 3.14
CA LYS A 42 11.76 -0.50 3.56
C LYS A 42 11.20 -1.49 4.58
N ALA A 43 11.61 -2.75 4.51
CA ALA A 43 11.24 -3.78 5.46
C ALA A 43 11.82 -3.49 6.87
N PHE A 44 13.08 -3.07 6.97
CA PHE A 44 13.69 -2.64 8.24
C PHE A 44 13.05 -1.38 8.80
N LEU A 45 12.76 -0.38 7.94
CA LEU A 45 12.04 0.82 8.37
C LEU A 45 10.64 0.49 8.90
N ALA A 46 9.94 -0.43 8.26
CA ALA A 46 8.62 -0.89 8.70
C ALA A 46 8.68 -1.60 10.06
N GLU A 47 9.68 -2.46 10.28
CA GLU A 47 9.90 -3.12 11.57
C GLU A 47 10.14 -2.11 12.70
N ASP A 48 11.00 -1.12 12.46
CA ASP A 48 11.31 -0.06 13.42
C ASP A 48 10.07 0.79 13.76
N LEU A 49 9.34 1.27 12.75
CA LEU A 49 8.13 2.08 12.94
C LEU A 49 6.97 1.32 13.60
N THR A 50 6.94 -0.01 13.43
CA THR A 50 5.90 -0.86 14.02
C THR A 50 6.31 -1.45 15.36
N GLY A 51 7.54 -1.22 15.82
CA GLY A 51 8.08 -1.81 17.05
C GLY A 51 8.10 -3.34 17.01
N GLY A 52 8.30 -3.94 15.83
CA GLY A 52 8.37 -5.40 15.67
C GLY A 52 7.03 -6.12 15.53
N VAL A 53 5.90 -5.42 15.37
CA VAL A 53 4.60 -6.07 15.04
C VAL A 53 4.68 -6.89 13.74
N VAL A 54 5.51 -6.41 12.81
CA VAL A 54 5.95 -7.16 11.62
C VAL A 54 7.46 -7.02 11.49
N THR A 55 8.13 -8.11 11.17
CA THR A 55 9.59 -8.14 11.03
C THR A 55 10.02 -7.93 9.58
N ALA A 56 11.22 -7.39 9.39
CA ALA A 56 11.79 -7.19 8.06
C ALA A 56 11.94 -8.51 7.29
N ARG A 57 12.22 -9.61 8.00
CA ARG A 57 12.30 -10.96 7.42
C ARG A 57 10.96 -11.43 6.86
N GLU A 58 9.85 -11.11 7.53
CA GLU A 58 8.50 -11.43 7.04
C GLU A 58 8.11 -10.57 5.83
N LEU A 59 8.54 -9.31 5.79
CA LEU A 59 8.19 -8.35 4.74
C LEU A 59 9.06 -8.47 3.47
N ALA A 60 10.34 -8.79 3.63
CA ALA A 60 11.31 -8.95 2.54
C ALA A 60 11.33 -10.38 1.96
N ALA A 61 10.43 -11.26 2.43
CA ALA A 61 10.33 -12.61 1.91
C ALA A 61 10.12 -12.59 0.38
N PRO A 62 10.81 -13.47 -0.38
CA PRO A 62 10.63 -13.54 -1.82
C PRO A 62 9.16 -13.83 -2.14
N ILE A 63 8.70 -13.32 -3.28
CA ILE A 63 7.36 -13.61 -3.81
C ILE A 63 7.28 -15.12 -4.12
N LEU A 64 7.01 -15.94 -3.11
CA LEU A 64 6.55 -17.30 -3.33
C LEU A 64 5.13 -17.12 -3.82
N ASN A 65 4.91 -17.22 -5.14
CA ASN A 65 3.60 -17.17 -5.76
C ASN A 65 2.64 -18.10 -5.01
N ALA A 66 1.88 -17.55 -4.06
CA ALA A 66 0.74 -18.21 -3.46
C ALA A 66 -0.39 -18.12 -4.50
N THR A 67 -0.30 -19.06 -5.44
CA THR A 67 -1.32 -19.63 -6.30
C THR A 67 -2.73 -19.00 -6.20
N ILE A 68 -3.10 -18.35 -7.31
CA ILE A 68 -4.46 -18.15 -7.87
C ILE A 68 -5.36 -17.15 -7.14
N ARG A 69 -5.52 -15.98 -7.79
CA ARG A 69 -6.69 -15.10 -7.66
C ARG A 69 -7.96 -15.92 -7.80
N THR A 70 -8.71 -16.15 -6.72
CA THR A 70 -10.14 -16.42 -6.84
C THR A 70 -10.77 -15.14 -7.36
N ASN A 71 -11.23 -15.17 -8.60
CA ASN A 71 -12.19 -14.20 -9.12
C ASN A 71 -13.37 -14.13 -8.15
N ASP A 72 -13.50 -13.03 -7.42
CA ASP A 72 -14.81 -12.57 -6.98
C ASP A 72 -14.98 -11.14 -7.49
N ALA A 73 -15.53 -11.07 -8.69
CA ALA A 73 -15.95 -9.84 -9.33
C ALA A 73 -17.27 -9.41 -8.70
N ALA A 74 -17.22 -8.49 -7.74
CA ALA A 74 -18.39 -7.69 -7.39
C ALA A 74 -17.98 -6.34 -6.76
N HIS A 75 -18.31 -5.27 -7.49
CA HIS A 75 -18.47 -3.89 -7.02
C HIS A 75 -17.22 -3.04 -6.79
N GLN A 76 -16.53 -2.66 -7.87
CA GLN A 76 -16.11 -1.26 -8.02
C GLN A 76 -17.22 -0.49 -8.73
N SER A 77 -18.21 -0.03 -7.94
CA SER A 77 -19.12 1.03 -8.38
C SER A 77 -18.42 2.35 -8.15
N GLY A 78 -18.25 3.11 -9.23
CA GLY A 78 -17.40 4.29 -9.28
C GLY A 78 -17.81 5.43 -8.36
N LYS A 79 -16.83 6.29 -8.10
CA LYS A 79 -16.94 7.75 -7.95
C LYS A 79 -15.52 8.33 -7.90
N PRO A 80 -15.08 9.11 -8.90
CA PRO A 80 -13.95 10.01 -8.70
C PRO A 80 -14.36 11.06 -7.67
N SER A 81 -13.65 11.08 -6.54
CA SER A 81 -13.83 12.10 -5.52
C SER A 81 -13.39 13.45 -6.08
N VAL A 82 -14.29 14.41 -5.97
CA VAL A 82 -14.18 15.80 -6.37
C VAL A 82 -12.94 16.50 -5.78
N HIS A 83 -12.27 17.28 -6.62
CA HIS A 83 -11.47 18.43 -6.16
C HIS A 83 -11.83 19.63 -7.04
N PRO A 84 -12.57 20.64 -6.55
CA PRO A 84 -12.61 21.95 -7.17
C PRO A 84 -11.57 22.84 -6.46
N SER A 85 -10.58 23.35 -7.18
CA SER A 85 -9.84 24.53 -6.72
C SER A 85 -9.27 25.33 -7.88
N SER A 86 -10.10 26.28 -8.34
CA SER A 86 -9.83 27.66 -8.77
C SER A 86 -8.50 28.03 -9.46
N ALA A 87 -8.61 28.60 -10.67
CA ALA A 87 -7.92 29.84 -11.05
C ALA A 87 -8.64 30.53 -12.23
N ALA A 88 -9.10 31.75 -11.98
CA ALA A 88 -9.68 32.68 -12.95
C ALA A 88 -8.59 33.37 -13.79
N GLN A 89 -8.83 33.56 -15.11
CA GLN A 89 -8.29 34.60 -16.04
C GLN A 89 -8.86 34.29 -17.45
N ALA A 90 -9.17 35.17 -18.40
CA ALA A 90 -9.35 36.63 -18.54
C ALA A 90 -10.07 36.82 -19.90
N SER A 91 -10.70 37.99 -20.11
CA SER A 91 -11.45 38.38 -21.32
C SER A 91 -10.63 38.39 -22.63
N PRO A 92 -11.31 38.54 -23.78
CA PRO A 92 -11.18 39.80 -24.53
C PRO A 92 -12.50 40.53 -24.77
#